data_AF-A0A1F9UT17-F1
#
_entry.id   AF-A0A1F9UT17-F1
#
_cell.length_a   1.000
_cell.length_b   1.000
_cell.length_c   1.000
_cell.angle_alpha   90.00
_cell.angle_beta   90.00
_cell.angle_gamma   90.00
#
_symmetry.space_group_name_H-M   'P 1'
#
loop_
_entity.id
_entity.type
_entity.pdbx_description
1 polymer ?
#
loop_
_entity_poly.entity_id
_entity_poly.type
_entity_poly.pdbx_seq_one_letter_code
_entity_poly.pdbx_strand_id
1 'polypeptide(L)'
;MLDALLGTGSSGKPAGAIHHMISEINKAKKPVVAVDIPTGLHPDTGYHSGAYVAADLTLTLGLPKKGLLAPHAKPCVGTLKVLDIGYPSQLVAELLPR
;
A
#
# COMPACT_ATOMS: atom_id res chain seq x y z
N MET A 1 -5.62 -6.35 -11.93
CA MET A 1 -4.17 -6.57 -11.78
C MET A 1 -3.87 -6.66 -10.30
N LEU A 2 -2.88 -7.46 -9.91
CA LEU A 2 -2.44 -7.56 -8.52
C LEU A 2 -1.10 -6.84 -8.39
N ASP A 3 -1.06 -5.80 -7.58
CA ASP A 3 0.16 -5.13 -7.18
C ASP A 3 0.69 -5.74 -5.90
N ALA A 4 1.82 -6.45 -6.02
CA ALA A 4 2.58 -7.03 -4.92
C ALA A 4 4.09 -6.84 -5.18
N LEU A 5 4.46 -5.74 -5.87
CA LEU A 5 5.84 -5.52 -6.30
C LEU A 5 6.72 -5.07 -5.13
N LEU A 6 6.23 -4.17 -4.30
CA LEU A 6 6.93 -3.65 -3.11
C LEU A 6 5.97 -3.51 -1.92
N GLY A 7 6.48 -3.77 -0.73
CA GLY A 7 5.80 -3.53 0.55
C GLY A 7 6.60 -2.63 1.48
N THR A 8 6.34 -2.74 2.79
CA THR A 8 6.97 -1.94 3.85
C THR A 8 8.51 -2.05 3.92
N GLY A 9 9.10 -3.15 3.42
CA GLY A 9 10.55 -3.37 3.41
C GLY A 9 11.31 -2.61 2.32
N SER A 10 10.61 -1.88 1.46
CA SER A 10 11.23 -1.08 0.40
C SER A 10 11.53 0.35 0.87
N SER A 11 12.57 0.96 0.31
CA SER A 11 12.94 2.34 0.61
C SER A 11 13.36 3.09 -0.64
N GLY A 12 13.22 4.42 -0.59
CA GLY A 12 13.54 5.29 -1.72
C GLY A 12 12.50 5.26 -2.85
N LYS A 13 12.87 5.83 -3.99
CA LYS A 13 12.01 5.96 -5.18
C LYS A 13 12.08 4.69 -6.03
N PRO A 14 10.94 4.14 -6.50
CA PRO A 14 10.96 3.06 -7.48
C PRO A 14 11.76 3.40 -8.74
N ALA A 15 12.65 2.50 -9.13
CA ALA A 15 13.58 2.67 -10.26
C ALA A 15 13.61 1.42 -11.16
N GLY A 16 14.26 1.55 -12.32
CA GLY A 16 14.49 0.44 -13.25
C GLY A 16 13.19 -0.30 -13.64
N ALA A 17 13.22 -1.63 -13.54
CA ALA A 17 12.09 -2.48 -13.91
C ALA A 17 10.82 -2.17 -13.11
N ILE A 18 10.95 -1.85 -11.81
CA ILE A 18 9.79 -1.54 -10.95
C ILE A 18 9.12 -0.25 -11.44
N HIS A 19 9.90 0.79 -11.73
CA HIS A 19 9.36 2.03 -12.30
C HIS A 19 8.58 1.77 -13.61
N HIS A 20 9.16 0.97 -14.50
CA HIS A 20 8.52 0.61 -15.77
C HIS A 20 7.21 -0.15 -15.54
N MET A 21 7.21 -1.16 -14.66
CA MET A 21 6.01 -1.93 -14.33
C MET A 21 4.90 -1.06 -13.74
N ILE A 22 5.23 -0.12 -12.83
CA ILE A 22 4.24 0.84 -12.30
C ILE A 22 3.61 1.65 -13.43
N SER A 23 4.43 2.15 -14.37
CA SER A 23 3.95 2.91 -15.53
C SER A 23 2.95 2.10 -16.36
N GLU A 24 3.28 0.84 -16.64
CA GLU A 24 2.41 -0.04 -17.44
C GLU A 24 1.13 -0.44 -16.70
N ILE A 25 1.20 -0.69 -15.39
CA ILE A 25 0.02 -0.95 -14.55
C ILE A 25 -0.96 0.24 -14.63
N ASN A 26 -0.47 1.45 -14.39
CA ASN A 26 -1.32 2.64 -14.40
C ASN A 26 -1.89 2.95 -15.80
N LYS A 27 -1.11 2.75 -16.87
CA LYS A 27 -1.57 2.93 -18.26
C LYS A 27 -2.63 1.92 -18.69
N ALA A 28 -2.61 0.71 -18.13
CA ALA A 28 -3.53 -0.35 -18.52
C ALA A 28 -5.00 -0.02 -18.21
N LYS A 29 -5.28 0.94 -17.31
CA LYS A 29 -6.64 1.37 -16.90
C LYS A 29 -7.54 0.18 -16.52
N LYS A 30 -6.96 -0.84 -15.91
CA LYS A 30 -7.67 -2.02 -15.37
C LYS A 30 -7.76 -1.89 -13.86
N PRO A 31 -8.79 -2.48 -13.21
CA PRO A 31 -8.86 -2.50 -11.76
C PRO A 31 -7.59 -3.08 -11.14
N VAL A 32 -7.02 -2.40 -10.15
CA VAL A 32 -5.79 -2.79 -9.44
C VAL A 32 -6.10 -3.08 -7.97
N VAL A 33 -5.65 -4.25 -7.52
CA VAL A 33 -5.66 -4.63 -6.10
C VAL A 33 -4.22 -4.58 -5.60
N ALA A 34 -3.94 -3.73 -4.62
CA ALA A 34 -2.64 -3.70 -3.95
C ALA A 34 -2.64 -4.62 -2.73
N VAL A 35 -1.55 -5.38 -2.57
CA VAL A 35 -1.28 -6.21 -1.40
C VAL A 35 -0.40 -5.41 -0.45
N ASP A 36 -0.84 -5.33 0.80
CA ASP A 36 -0.20 -4.61 1.88
C ASP A 36 -0.21 -3.07 1.73
N ILE A 37 0.45 -2.54 0.69
CA ILE A 37 0.57 -1.11 0.36
C ILE A 37 0.66 -0.98 -1.16
N PRO A 38 0.04 0.04 -1.80
CA PRO A 38 0.32 0.33 -3.20
C PRO A 38 1.81 0.62 -3.41
N THR A 39 2.43 -0.10 -4.34
CA THR A 39 3.86 0.02 -4.67
C THR A 39 4.22 1.49 -4.93
N GLY A 40 5.26 1.98 -4.23
CA GLY A 40 5.76 3.36 -4.34
C GLY A 40 5.18 4.34 -3.33
N LEU A 41 4.23 3.92 -2.49
CA LEU A 41 3.70 4.72 -1.38
C LEU A 41 4.50 4.48 -0.09
N HIS A 42 4.72 5.54 0.69
CA HIS A 42 5.43 5.45 1.97
C HIS A 42 4.47 4.94 3.08
N PRO A 43 4.84 3.88 3.82
CA PRO A 43 3.96 3.25 4.83
C PRO A 43 3.51 4.22 5.92
N ASP A 44 4.40 5.06 6.44
CA ASP A 44 4.06 5.92 7.58
C ASP A 44 3.37 7.23 7.20
N THR A 45 3.70 7.81 6.04
CA THR A 45 3.30 9.18 5.70
C THR A 45 2.21 9.24 4.64
N GLY A 46 2.09 8.23 3.78
CA GLY A 46 1.14 8.21 2.66
C GLY A 46 1.63 8.96 1.42
N TYR A 47 2.81 9.60 1.48
CA TYR A 47 3.43 10.25 0.34
C TYR A 47 4.14 9.26 -0.58
N HIS A 48 4.38 9.66 -1.82
CA HIS A 48 5.25 8.98 -2.77
C HIS A 48 6.33 9.94 -3.27
N SER A 49 7.54 9.44 -3.54
CA SER A 49 8.66 10.25 -4.06
C SER A 49 8.89 10.07 -5.57
N GLY A 50 7.96 9.41 -6.27
CA GLY A 50 8.06 9.15 -7.71
C GLY A 50 6.87 8.38 -8.27
N ALA A 51 7.15 7.38 -9.10
CA ALA A 51 6.12 6.50 -9.64
C ALA A 51 5.47 5.69 -8.51
N TYR A 52 4.15 5.59 -8.53
CA TYR A 52 3.35 4.82 -7.59
C TYR A 52 2.21 4.12 -8.31
N VAL A 53 1.72 3.02 -7.76
CA VAL A 53 0.50 2.34 -8.24
C VAL A 53 -0.72 3.05 -7.65
N ALA A 54 -1.69 3.40 -8.50
CA ALA A 54 -3.01 3.83 -8.05
C ALA A 54 -3.92 2.59 -7.97
N ALA A 55 -4.27 2.19 -6.74
CA ALA A 55 -5.09 1.02 -6.47
C ALA A 55 -6.58 1.37 -6.30
N ASP A 56 -7.45 0.49 -6.77
CA ASP A 56 -8.89 0.56 -6.52
C ASP A 56 -9.25 -0.10 -5.17
N LEU A 57 -8.45 -1.08 -4.75
CA LEU A 57 -8.57 -1.80 -3.49
C LEU A 57 -7.16 -2.09 -2.94
N THR A 58 -6.94 -1.78 -1.66
CA THR A 58 -5.74 -2.19 -0.92
C THR A 58 -6.11 -3.17 0.18
N LEU A 59 -5.48 -4.34 0.17
CA LEU A 59 -5.60 -5.37 1.20
C LEU A 59 -4.40 -5.28 2.14
N THR A 60 -4.50 -4.48 3.21
CA THR A 60 -3.43 -4.27 4.19
C THR A 60 -3.35 -5.45 5.17
N LEU A 61 -2.16 -5.95 5.48
CA LEU A 61 -1.99 -7.16 6.28
C LEU A 61 -1.79 -6.83 7.78
N GLY A 62 -2.58 -7.46 8.64
CA GLY A 62 -2.51 -7.37 10.10
C GLY A 62 -3.05 -6.05 10.66
N LEU A 63 -2.34 -4.95 10.41
CA LEU A 63 -2.72 -3.60 10.87
C LEU A 63 -2.62 -2.59 9.71
N PRO A 64 -3.45 -1.53 9.72
CA PRO A 64 -3.31 -0.47 8.73
C PRO A 64 -2.02 0.30 8.99
N LYS A 65 -1.24 0.53 7.93
CA LYS A 65 -0.11 1.46 8.02
C LYS A 65 -0.63 2.90 8.04
N LYS A 66 -0.02 3.77 8.84
CA LYS A 66 -0.49 5.14 9.11
C LYS A 66 -0.72 5.94 7.83
N GLY A 67 0.19 5.81 6.87
CA GLY A 67 0.13 6.48 5.57
C GLY A 67 -1.08 6.07 4.73
N LEU A 68 -1.58 4.83 4.88
CA LEU A 68 -2.80 4.39 4.17
C LEU A 68 -4.07 5.04 4.71
N LEU A 69 -4.03 5.55 5.94
CA LEU A 69 -5.15 6.25 6.58
C LEU A 69 -5.13 7.76 6.32
N ALA A 70 -4.06 8.28 5.70
CA ALA A 70 -3.94 9.69 5.42
C ALA A 70 -4.97 10.12 4.36
N PRO A 71 -5.76 11.21 4.57
CA PRO A 71 -6.78 11.62 3.62
C PRO A 71 -6.25 11.86 2.19
N HIS A 72 -5.03 12.38 2.08
CA HIS A 72 -4.38 12.64 0.79
C HIS A 72 -3.96 11.36 0.05
N ALA A 73 -3.79 10.24 0.75
CA ALA A 73 -3.41 8.95 0.17
C ALA A 73 -4.62 8.19 -0.41
N LYS A 74 -5.86 8.59 -0.05
CA LYS A 74 -7.09 7.93 -0.50
C LYS A 74 -7.19 7.68 -2.02
N PRO A 75 -6.80 8.61 -2.90
CA PRO A 75 -6.81 8.37 -4.35
C PRO A 75 -5.81 7.29 -4.81
N CYS A 76 -4.75 7.04 -4.04
CA CYS A 76 -3.73 6.03 -4.35
C CYS A 76 -4.09 4.66 -3.75
N VAL A 77 -4.73 4.65 -2.58
CA VAL A 77 -5.08 3.45 -1.81
C VAL A 77 -6.38 2.81 -2.27
N GLY A 78 -7.33 3.62 -2.74
CA GLY A 78 -8.67 3.16 -3.08
C GLY A 78 -9.44 2.72 -1.83
N THR A 79 -10.22 1.65 -1.97
CA THR A 79 -10.89 1.03 -0.81
C THR A 79 -9.85 0.30 0.04
N LEU A 80 -9.74 0.62 1.33
CA LEU A 80 -8.82 -0.07 2.24
C LEU A 80 -9.55 -1.18 3.00
N LYS A 81 -9.01 -2.40 2.98
CA LYS A 81 -9.44 -3.51 3.85
C LYS A 81 -8.27 -4.07 4.63
N VAL A 82 -8.43 -4.21 5.94
CA VAL A 82 -7.46 -4.88 6.82
C VAL A 82 -7.75 -6.37 6.80
N LEU A 83 -6.75 -7.18 6.46
CA LEU A 83 -6.81 -8.62 6.53
C LEU A 83 -6.16 -9.09 7.83
N ASP A 84 -6.89 -9.87 8.60
CA ASP A 84 -6.32 -10.59 9.73
C ASP A 84 -5.40 -11.70 9.20
N ILE A 85 -4.17 -11.71 9.70
CA ILE A 85 -3.13 -12.69 9.35
C ILE A 85 -2.69 -13.54 10.56
N GLY A 86 -3.44 -13.47 11.67
CA GLY A 86 -3.22 -14.31 12.84
C GLY A 86 -2.25 -13.74 13.88
N TYR A 87 -2.14 -12.40 13.99
CA TYR A 87 -1.43 -11.82 15.13
C TYR A 87 -2.16 -12.13 16.44
N PRO A 88 -1.44 -12.47 17.54
CA PRO A 88 -2.07 -12.63 18.85
C PRO A 88 -2.85 -11.38 19.24
N SER A 89 -4.09 -11.54 19.69
CA SER A 89 -4.98 -10.41 20.00
C SER A 89 -4.42 -9.53 21.12
N GLN A 90 -3.66 -10.11 22.05
CA GLN A 90 -2.98 -9.37 23.12
C GLN A 90 -1.96 -8.39 22.55
N LEU A 91 -1.17 -8.82 21.57
CA LEU A 91 -0.18 -7.99 20.90
C LEU A 91 -0.85 -6.83 20.12
N VAL A 92 -1.96 -7.12 19.44
CA VAL A 92 -2.71 -6.09 18.73
C VAL A 92 -3.31 -5.07 19.70
N ALA A 93 -3.85 -5.51 20.83
CA ALA A 93 -4.42 -4.64 21.85
C ALA A 93 -3.38 -3.71 22.51
N GLU A 94 -2.13 -4.16 22.64
CA GLU A 94 -1.02 -3.33 23.14
C GLU A 94 -0.59 -2.22 22.16
N LEU A 95 -0.77 -2.45 20.86
CA LEU A 95 -0.33 -1.54 19.78
C LEU A 95 -1.39 -0.50 19.39
N LEU A 96 -2.67 -0.75 19.71
CA LEU A 96 -3.75 0.20 19.46
C LEU A 96 -3.79 1.25 20.59
N PRO A 97 -3.85 2.56 20.27
CA PRO A 97 -4.05 3.57 21.30
C PRO A 97 -5.38 3.32 22.04
N ARG A 98 -5.35 3.46 23.37
CA ARG A 98 -6.54 3.37 24.22
C ARG A 98 -7.51 4.52 23.97
#